data_AF-A0AAN5D363-F1
#
_entry.id   AF-A0AAN5D363-F1
#
_cell.length_a   1.000
_cell.length_b   1.000
_cell.length_c   1.000
_cell.angle_alpha   90.00
_cell.angle_beta   90.00
_cell.angle_gamma   90.00
#
_symmetry.space_group_name_H-M   'P 1'
#
loop_
_entity.id
_entity.type
_entity.pdbx_description
1 polymer ?
#
loop_
_entity_poly.entity_id
_entity_poly.type
_entity_poly.pdbx_seq_one_letter_code
_entity_poly.pdbx_strand_id
1 'polypeptide(L)'
;QVTLLQTVVGAHDLFDVTVQLQPGGGIFQTFVRGSGDDFSVVVPDVTRVNKYGRSADCTSNNEIRPLCYCKSNLMPTSSPSSASKSTK
;
A
#
# COMPACT_ATOMS: atom_id res chain seq x y z
N GLN A 1 -6.17 7.69 -4.68
CA GLN A 1 -6.18 9.12 -4.31
C GLN A 1 -4.83 9.44 -3.70
N VAL A 2 -4.24 10.60 -4.03
CA VAL A 2 -3.08 11.11 -3.27
C VAL A 2 -3.63 11.71 -2.00
N THR A 3 -3.12 11.27 -0.85
CA THR A 3 -3.70 11.64 0.44
C THR A 3 -2.91 12.78 1.07
N LEU A 4 -1.62 12.94 0.76
CA LEU A 4 -0.80 14.03 1.27
C LEU A 4 0.42 14.30 0.38
N LEU A 5 0.75 15.57 0.17
CA LEU A 5 2.00 16.04 -0.42
C LEU A 5 2.63 17.06 0.53
N GLN A 6 3.88 16.84 0.91
CA GLN A 6 4.63 17.71 1.81
C GLN A 6 5.92 18.17 1.14
N THR A 7 6.26 19.45 1.28
CA THR A 7 7.55 19.97 0.85
C THR A 7 8.63 19.54 1.83
N VAL A 8 9.79 19.11 1.33
CA VAL A 8 10.93 18.78 2.18
C VAL A 8 11.68 20.07 2.53
N VAL A 9 11.82 20.37 3.82
CA VAL A 9 12.50 21.58 4.30
C VAL A 9 13.95 21.59 3.81
N GLY A 10 14.35 22.68 3.15
CA GLY A 10 15.70 22.83 2.60
C GLY A 10 15.90 22.25 1.20
N ALA A 11 14.84 21.74 0.56
CA ALA A 11 14.87 21.30 -0.84
C ALA A 11 13.81 22.03 -1.66
N HIS A 12 14.20 22.54 -2.83
CA HIS A 12 13.34 23.39 -3.67
C HIS A 12 12.48 22.61 -4.66
N ASP A 13 12.80 21.34 -4.89
CA ASP A 13 12.19 20.47 -5.91
C ASP A 13 11.82 19.09 -5.36
N LEU A 14 11.93 18.87 -4.03
CA LEU A 14 11.72 17.57 -3.40
C LEU A 14 10.44 17.56 -2.57
N PHE A 15 9.60 16.57 -2.84
CA PHE A 15 8.31 16.38 -2.21
C PHE A 15 8.22 15.00 -1.60
N ASP A 16 7.70 14.93 -0.37
CA ASP A 16 7.29 13.70 0.27
C ASP A 16 5.81 13.45 -0.07
N VAL A 17 5.54 12.33 -0.73
CA VAL A 17 4.23 12.00 -1.27
C VAL A 17 3.72 10.74 -0.59
N THR A 18 2.55 10.86 0.04
CA THR A 18 1.81 9.72 0.61
C THR A 18 0.56 9.44 -0.22
N VAL A 19 0.45 8.21 -0.70
CA VAL A 19 -0.70 7.73 -1.47
C VAL A 19 -1.41 6.60 -0.73
N GLN A 20 -2.74 6.65 -0.74
CA GLN A 20 -3.57 5.54 -0.29
C GLN A 20 -4.16 4.83 -1.51
N LEU A 21 -3.86 3.54 -1.62
CA LEU A 21 -4.35 2.68 -2.69
C LEU A 21 -5.69 2.06 -2.34
N GLN A 22 -6.51 1.91 -3.37
CA GLN A 22 -7.73 1.12 -3.35
C GLN A 22 -7.63 0.08 -4.46
N PRO A 23 -8.02 -1.18 -4.21
CA PRO A 23 -8.56 -1.74 -2.96
C PRO A 23 -7.47 -1.97 -1.90
N GLY A 24 -7.89 -2.21 -0.65
CA GLY A 24 -7.00 -2.69 0.42
C GLY A 24 -6.38 -1.62 1.33
N GLY A 25 -6.53 -0.34 1.01
CA GLY A 25 -6.15 0.75 1.91
C GLY A 25 -4.65 0.79 2.24
N GLY A 26 -3.81 0.21 1.38
CA GLY A 26 -2.36 0.29 1.54
C GLY A 26 -1.91 1.75 1.45
N ILE A 27 -1.14 2.21 2.43
CA ILE A 27 -0.59 3.55 2.48
C ILE A 27 0.89 3.45 2.14
N PHE A 28 1.30 4.20 1.13
CA PHE A 28 2.64 4.18 0.57
C PHE A 28 3.22 5.57 0.55
N GLN A 29 4.51 5.67 0.84
CA GLN A 29 5.26 6.91 0.92
C GLN A 29 6.48 6.83 0.00
N THR A 30 6.76 7.91 -0.71
CA THR A 30 7.93 8.04 -1.58
C THR A 30 8.33 9.51 -1.73
N PHE A 31 9.58 9.73 -2.14
CA PHE A 31 10.03 11.05 -2.55
C PHE A 31 9.89 11.24 -4.06
N VAL A 32 9.40 12.41 -4.45
CA VAL A 32 9.25 12.82 -5.84
C VAL A 32 10.04 14.11 -6.03
N ARG A 33 10.81 14.18 -7.11
CA ARG A 33 11.39 15.43 -7.59
C ARG A 33 10.54 15.99 -8.70
N GLY A 34 10.27 17.29 -8.67
CA GLY A 34 9.52 17.92 -9.74
C GLY A 34 9.79 19.40 -9.90
N SER A 35 9.62 19.87 -11.13
CA SER A 35 9.70 21.26 -11.52
C SER A 35 8.60 21.55 -12.54
N GLY A 36 7.68 22.46 -12.22
CA GLY A 36 6.49 22.68 -13.04
C GLY A 36 5.54 21.48 -13.02
N ASP A 37 5.20 20.97 -14.20
CA ASP A 37 4.29 19.82 -14.37
C ASP A 37 5.04 18.47 -14.48
N ASP A 38 6.37 18.50 -14.51
CA ASP A 38 7.20 17.30 -14.64
C ASP A 38 7.60 16.78 -13.26
N PHE A 39 7.17 15.55 -12.95
CA PHE A 39 7.46 14.86 -11.69
C PHE A 39 8.08 13.49 -11.95
N SER A 40 9.11 13.16 -11.18
CA SER A 40 9.80 11.87 -11.24
C SER A 40 10.08 11.33 -9.84
N VAL A 41 9.93 10.02 -9.67
CA VAL A 41 10.23 9.37 -8.40
C VAL A 41 11.76 9.37 -8.20
N VAL A 42 12.23 9.83 -7.04
CA VAL A 42 13.67 10.02 -6.77
C VAL A 42 14.40 8.70 -6.59
N VAL A 43 13.73 7.69 -6.03
CA VAL A 43 14.25 6.35 -5.79
C VAL A 43 13.14 5.36 -6.15
N PRO A 44 13.39 4.27 -6.89
CA PRO A 44 12.35 3.30 -7.22
C PRO A 44 11.71 2.61 -5.99
N ASP A 45 12.23 2.87 -4.78
CA ASP A 45 11.75 2.33 -3.54
C ASP A 45 10.57 3.12 -2.99
N VAL A 46 9.38 2.49 -3.06
CA VAL A 46 8.17 2.96 -2.41
C VAL A 46 8.01 2.21 -1.08
N THR A 47 7.85 2.96 0.02
CA THR A 47 7.73 2.36 1.35
C THR A 47 6.26 2.22 1.73
N ARG A 48 5.82 1.01 2.07
CA ARG A 48 4.51 0.82 2.71
C ARG A 48 4.57 1.19 4.19
N VAL A 49 3.77 2.18 4.61
CA VAL A 49 3.81 2.70 6.00
C VAL A 49 2.81 2.02 6.93
N ASN A 50 1.75 1.39 6.40
CA ASN A 50 0.78 0.65 7.21
C ASN A 50 0.95 -0.88 7.09
N LYS A 51 0.57 -1.61 8.13
CA LYS A 51 0.59 -3.08 8.12
C LYS A 51 -0.32 -3.62 7.00
N TYR A 52 0.18 -4.61 6.27
CA TYR A 52 -0.60 -5.26 5.19
C TYR A 52 -1.46 -6.43 5.67
N GLY A 53 -1.19 -6.99 6.85
CA GLY A 53 -2.00 -8.07 7.44
C GLY A 53 -2.30 -9.20 6.45
N ARG A 54 -3.59 -9.49 6.27
CA ARG A 54 -4.09 -10.54 5.37
C ARG A 54 -4.27 -10.09 3.91
N SER A 55 -3.89 -8.86 3.57
CA SER A 55 -4.03 -8.33 2.21
C SER A 55 -3.25 -9.15 1.18
N ALA A 56 -2.14 -9.79 1.57
CA ALA A 56 -1.24 -10.51 0.66
C ALA A 56 -1.16 -12.03 0.95
N ASP A 57 -2.17 -12.63 1.59
CA ASP A 57 -2.18 -14.06 1.96
C ASP A 57 -2.05 -15.03 0.76
N CYS A 58 -2.41 -14.57 -0.44
CA CYS A 58 -2.33 -15.31 -1.69
C CYS A 58 -0.92 -15.41 -2.29
N THR A 59 0.10 -14.79 -1.67
CA THR A 59 1.49 -14.88 -2.14
C THR A 59 2.45 -15.21 -1.01
N SER A 60 3.38 -16.14 -1.25
CA SER A 60 4.49 -16.44 -0.34
C SER A 60 5.75 -15.61 -0.65
N ASN A 61 5.76 -14.81 -1.72
CA ASN A 61 6.90 -14.00 -2.08
C ASN A 61 6.97 -12.74 -1.21
N ASN A 62 7.91 -12.74 -0.26
CA ASN A 62 8.09 -11.67 0.72
C ASN A 62 8.47 -10.31 0.11
N GLU A 63 9.11 -10.28 -1.05
CA GLU A 63 9.53 -9.04 -1.72
C GLU A 63 8.32 -8.24 -2.22
N ILE A 64 7.29 -8.93 -2.73
CA ILE A 64 6.09 -8.29 -3.30
C ILE A 64 4.93 -8.21 -2.30
N ARG A 65 4.97 -8.93 -1.18
CA ARG A 65 3.90 -8.94 -0.16
C ARG A 65 3.46 -7.53 0.27
N PRO A 66 4.37 -6.56 0.51
CA PRO A 66 3.95 -5.20 0.84
C PRO A 66 3.12 -4.53 -0.25
N LEU A 67 3.30 -4.88 -1.52
CA LEU A 67 2.62 -4.29 -2.66
C LEU A 67 1.31 -5.01 -3.02
N CYS A 68 1.15 -6.27 -2.61
CA CYS A 68 0.05 -7.11 -3.06
C CYS A 68 -1.26 -6.89 -2.30
N TYR A 69 -2.36 -7.03 -3.04
CA TYR A 69 -3.71 -7.20 -2.52
C TYR A 69 -4.40 -8.38 -3.21
N CYS A 70 -4.90 -9.34 -2.44
CA CYS A 70 -5.50 -10.55 -2.97
C CYS A 70 -6.91 -10.30 -3.52
N LYS A 71 -7.15 -10.75 -4.75
CA LYS A 71 -8.45 -10.65 -5.42
C LYS A 71 -9.58 -11.31 -4.63
N SER A 72 -9.30 -12.39 -3.89
CA SER A 72 -10.29 -13.07 -3.03
C SER A 72 -10.88 -12.16 -1.96
N ASN A 73 -10.15 -11.10 -1.55
CA ASN A 73 -10.63 -10.14 -0.56
C ASN A 73 -11.61 -9.11 -1.15
N LEU A 74 -11.77 -9.08 -2.48
CA LEU A 74 -12.75 -8.22 -3.18
C LEU A 74 -14.14 -8.83 -3.26
N MET A 75 -14.24 -10.14 -3.05
CA MET A 75 -15.53 -10.82 -3.09
C MET A 75 -16.18 -10.69 -1.71
N PRO A 76 -17.43 -10.20 -1.60
CA PRO A 76 -18.16 -10.29 -0.36
C PRO A 76 -18.26 -11.78 -0.01
N THR A 77 -17.71 -12.16 1.14
CA THR A 77 -17.87 -13.51 1.66
C THR A 77 -19.35 -13.78 1.87
N SER A 78 -19.99 -14.48 0.95
CA SER A 78 -21.12 -15.31 1.35
C SER A 78 -20.57 -16.26 2.42
N SER A 79 -21.10 -16.12 3.62
CA SER A 79 -20.72 -16.82 4.83
C SER A 79 -20.45 -18.31 4.60
N PRO A 80 -19.51 -18.89 5.35
CA PRO A 80 -19.76 -20.17 5.98
C PRO A 80 -19.83 -20.00 7.50
N SER A 81 -21.01 -20.33 8.03
CA SER A 81 -21.28 -20.95 9.32
C SER A 81 -20.04 -21.50 10.06
N SER A 82 -19.93 -21.12 11.34
CA SER A 82 -19.44 -21.92 12.47
C SER A 82 -18.57 -23.13 12.13
N ALA A 83 -17.24 -22.98 12.19
CA ALA A 83 -16.36 -24.12 12.45
C ALA A 83 -16.21 -24.28 13.97
N SER A 84 -17.19 -24.95 14.58
CA SER A 84 -17.05 -25.55 15.91
C SER A 84 -15.98 -26.63 15.82
N LYS A 85 -14.82 -26.41 16.45
CA LYS A 85 -13.80 -27.45 16.58
C LYS A 85 -14.12 -28.29 17.82
N SER A 86 -14.94 -29.31 17.62
CA SER A 86 -15.13 -30.42 18.56
C SER A 86 -13.79 -31.10 18.77
N THR A 87 -13.27 -31.07 20.00
CA THR A 87 -12.06 -31.80 20.38
C THR A 87 -12.51 -33.12 21.01
N LYS A 88 -11.98 -34.21 20.45
CA LYS A 88 -12.19 -35.60 20.83
C LYS A 88 -11.59 -35.91 22.20
#